data_AF-A0A0F9IQI9-F1
#
_entry.id   AF-A0A0F9IQI9-F1
#
_cell.length_a   1.000
_cell.length_b   1.000
_cell.length_c   1.000
_cell.angle_alpha   90.00
_cell.angle_beta   90.00
_cell.angle_gamma   90.00
#
_symmetry.space_group_name_H-M   'P 1'
#
loop_
_entity.id
_entity.type
_entity.pdbx_description
1 polymer ?
#
loop_
_entity_poly.entity_id
_entity_poly.type
_entity_poly.pdbx_seq_one_letter_code
_entity_poly.pdbx_strand_id
1 'polypeptide(L)'
;MKLYKLTTKNDQAYAQCQWGKNVTHAVSGEGALCGPGWIHAYTHPLLAVFLNPIHGNFDLKTAHLWECEGEVGKTDCGLKVGCTLLTTVKRIKLPKVTIEQRVKYGILCALAVYQDDEFVGWAKNWLIEQNRTTGAAKAAAEAAAEAAAEAAAWAARAAAEAAAWAAWAGWAAAEDAARAAWAAWAAASAAAEAAWDAARAADFDLISLAIEATRSQDLEGG
;
A
#
# COMPACT_ATOMS: atom_id res chain seq x y z
N MET A 1 3.89 0.04 20.32
CA MET A 1 2.77 -0.80 19.81
C MET A 1 3.31 -2.18 19.42
N LYS A 2 2.46 -3.20 19.23
CA LYS A 2 2.93 -4.48 18.68
C LYS A 2 3.14 -4.35 17.17
N LEU A 3 4.30 -4.80 16.71
CA LEU A 3 4.67 -4.81 15.30
C LEU A 3 5.07 -6.22 14.87
N TYR A 4 5.09 -6.46 13.57
CA TYR A 4 5.35 -7.78 13.02
C TYR A 4 6.40 -7.74 11.91
N LYS A 5 7.36 -8.65 11.96
CA LYS A 5 8.43 -8.79 10.95
C LYS A 5 8.40 -10.19 10.35
N LEU A 6 8.24 -10.25 9.03
CA LEU A 6 8.35 -11.49 8.27
C LEU A 6 9.81 -11.71 7.84
N THR A 7 10.30 -12.93 8.00
CA THR A 7 11.67 -13.32 7.64
C THR A 7 11.68 -14.66 6.92
N THR A 8 12.78 -14.96 6.23
CA THR A 8 13.01 -16.28 5.63
C THR A 8 13.11 -17.39 6.70
N LYS A 9 13.22 -18.65 6.24
CA LYS A 9 13.45 -19.83 7.09
C LYS A 9 14.71 -19.75 7.97
N ASN A 10 15.67 -18.90 7.59
CA ASN A 10 16.92 -18.69 8.33
C ASN A 10 16.86 -17.41 9.19
N ASP A 11 15.67 -16.85 9.41
CA ASP A 11 15.45 -15.55 10.07
C ASP A 11 16.18 -14.37 9.42
N GLN A 12 16.31 -14.40 8.09
CA GLN A 12 16.92 -13.29 7.36
C GLN A 12 15.86 -12.45 6.66
N ALA A 13 16.12 -11.15 6.53
CA ALA A 13 15.35 -10.24 5.68
C ALA A 13 16.20 -9.77 4.50
N TYR A 14 15.84 -8.61 3.91
CA TYR A 14 16.60 -7.98 2.82
C TYR A 14 18.10 -7.89 3.15
N ALA A 15 18.94 -8.06 2.12
CA ALA A 15 20.41 -8.05 2.24
C ALA A 15 20.97 -9.01 3.31
N GLN A 16 20.31 -10.15 3.54
CA GLN A 16 20.72 -11.16 4.53
C GLN A 16 20.77 -10.62 5.98
N CYS A 17 20.09 -9.51 6.26
CA CYS A 17 19.99 -8.95 7.60
C CYS A 17 19.39 -9.99 8.54
N GLN A 18 20.17 -10.40 9.55
CA GLN A 18 19.82 -11.47 10.47
C GLN A 18 18.91 -10.96 11.59
N TRP A 19 17.85 -11.72 11.86
CA TRP A 19 16.92 -11.51 12.96
C TRP A 19 16.95 -12.72 13.90
N GLY A 20 16.40 -12.52 15.10
CA GLY A 20 16.44 -13.52 16.16
C GLY A 20 15.74 -13.03 17.41
N LYS A 21 15.63 -13.90 18.42
CA LYS A 21 15.02 -13.51 19.70
C LYS A 21 15.87 -12.41 20.35
N ASN A 22 15.24 -11.30 20.71
CA ASN A 22 15.84 -10.10 21.30
C ASN A 22 16.89 -9.41 20.42
N VAL A 23 16.86 -9.61 19.10
CA VAL A 23 17.72 -8.88 18.17
C VAL A 23 17.13 -7.50 17.91
N THR A 24 17.95 -6.46 18.04
CA THR A 24 17.58 -5.07 17.80
C THR A 24 18.40 -4.50 16.65
N HIS A 25 17.73 -3.83 15.72
CA HIS A 25 18.37 -3.04 14.67
C HIS A 25 18.02 -1.57 14.83
N ALA A 26 18.96 -0.69 14.49
CA ALA A 26 18.82 0.76 14.55
C ALA A 26 19.27 1.40 13.22
N VAL A 27 18.54 2.41 12.76
CA VAL A 27 18.79 3.14 11.49
C VAL A 27 18.50 4.64 11.67
N SER A 28 18.90 5.47 10.71
CA SER A 28 18.88 6.94 10.83
C SER A 28 17.48 7.57 10.82
N GLY A 29 16.48 6.94 10.20
CA GLY A 29 15.17 7.56 9.93
C GLY A 29 15.18 8.51 8.74
N GLU A 30 16.25 8.58 7.96
CA GLU A 30 16.37 9.53 6.85
C GLU A 30 15.89 8.93 5.52
N GLY A 31 15.33 9.79 4.67
CA GLY A 31 14.96 9.46 3.29
C GLY A 31 13.61 8.77 3.10
N ALA A 32 13.46 8.13 1.93
CA ALA A 32 12.25 7.42 1.55
C ALA A 32 12.04 6.18 2.42
N LEU A 33 10.77 5.82 2.66
CA LEU A 33 10.45 4.69 3.53
C LEU A 33 11.10 3.39 3.06
N CYS A 34 11.11 3.11 1.75
CA CYS A 34 11.76 1.93 1.17
C CYS A 34 13.29 2.00 1.10
N GLY A 35 13.90 3.07 1.62
CA GLY A 35 15.36 3.24 1.70
C GLY A 35 15.97 2.59 2.96
N PRO A 36 17.31 2.65 3.10
CA PRO A 36 18.03 2.04 4.22
C PRO A 36 17.80 2.75 5.56
N GLY A 37 17.26 3.98 5.55
CA GLY A 37 16.99 4.75 6.77
C GLY A 37 15.80 4.25 7.59
N TRP A 38 15.06 3.23 7.14
CA TRP A 38 13.86 2.76 7.84
C TRP A 38 13.78 1.24 7.91
N ILE A 39 13.47 0.70 9.09
CA ILE A 39 13.20 -0.72 9.28
C ILE A 39 11.72 -0.97 9.06
N HIS A 40 11.38 -1.78 8.05
CA HIS A 40 9.98 -2.11 7.78
C HIS A 40 9.41 -3.13 8.76
N ALA A 41 8.21 -2.85 9.24
CA ALA A 41 7.37 -3.79 9.96
C ALA A 41 5.90 -3.64 9.53
N TYR A 42 5.05 -4.55 10.02
CA TYR A 42 3.61 -4.54 9.81
C TYR A 42 2.90 -4.29 11.13
N THR A 43 1.76 -3.63 11.07
CA THR A 43 0.90 -3.36 12.24
C THR A 43 -0.01 -4.53 12.60
N HIS A 44 -0.19 -5.50 11.68
CA HIS A 44 -0.98 -6.70 11.89
C HIS A 44 -0.34 -7.93 11.21
N PRO A 45 -0.41 -9.13 11.80
CA PRO A 45 0.22 -10.33 11.23
C PRO A 45 -0.37 -10.75 9.88
N LEU A 46 -1.67 -10.49 9.63
CA LEU A 46 -2.29 -10.77 8.33
C LEU A 46 -1.72 -9.86 7.22
N LEU A 47 -1.41 -8.59 7.51
CA LEU A 47 -0.80 -7.70 6.53
C LEU A 47 0.57 -8.23 6.08
N ALA A 48 1.36 -8.74 7.02
CA ALA A 48 2.64 -9.38 6.71
C ALA A 48 2.50 -10.54 5.70
N VAL A 49 1.40 -11.31 5.80
CA VAL A 49 1.14 -12.48 4.95
C VAL A 49 0.52 -12.11 3.61
N PHE A 50 -0.45 -11.19 3.60
CA PHE A 50 -1.14 -10.76 2.38
C PHE A 50 -0.24 -9.88 1.50
N LEU A 51 0.58 -9.01 2.09
CA LEU A 51 1.47 -8.09 1.35
C LEU A 51 2.84 -8.70 1.03
N ASN A 52 3.12 -9.91 1.50
CA ASN A 52 4.37 -10.62 1.19
C ASN A 52 4.71 -10.63 -0.31
N PRO A 53 3.79 -10.94 -1.26
CA PRO A 53 4.14 -11.02 -2.69
C PRO A 53 4.73 -9.74 -3.28
N ILE A 54 4.35 -8.56 -2.77
CA ILE A 54 4.81 -7.26 -3.28
C ILE A 54 5.94 -6.63 -2.43
N HIS A 55 6.20 -7.16 -1.23
CA HIS A 55 7.21 -6.59 -0.31
C HIS A 55 8.46 -7.47 -0.16
N GLY A 56 8.29 -8.75 0.18
CA GLY A 56 9.42 -9.64 0.54
C GLY A 56 9.49 -10.92 -0.29
N ASN A 57 8.37 -11.33 -0.88
CA ASN A 57 8.17 -12.55 -1.65
C ASN A 57 8.81 -13.80 -1.01
N PHE A 58 8.71 -13.92 0.31
CA PHE A 58 9.26 -15.06 1.05
C PHE A 58 8.40 -16.31 0.85
N ASP A 59 9.02 -17.50 0.91
CA ASP A 59 8.28 -18.76 0.96
C ASP A 59 7.57 -18.91 2.30
N LEU A 60 6.26 -18.65 2.31
CA LEU A 60 5.42 -18.70 3.52
C LEU A 60 5.25 -20.11 4.10
N LYS A 61 5.68 -21.18 3.42
CA LYS A 61 5.72 -22.53 4.00
C LYS A 61 6.81 -22.67 5.06
N THR A 62 7.88 -21.90 4.91
CA THR A 62 9.08 -22.00 5.74
C THR A 62 9.47 -20.68 6.41
N ALA A 63 8.82 -19.56 6.05
CA ALA A 63 9.03 -18.25 6.66
C ALA A 63 8.66 -18.22 8.14
N HIS A 64 9.28 -17.29 8.87
CA HIS A 64 8.96 -17.02 10.27
C HIS A 64 8.35 -15.62 10.41
N LEU A 65 7.44 -15.50 11.37
CA LEU A 65 6.85 -14.22 11.77
C LEU A 65 7.28 -13.90 13.20
N TRP A 66 7.82 -12.70 13.39
CA TRP A 66 8.25 -12.20 14.68
C TRP A 66 7.28 -11.15 15.20
N GLU A 67 6.86 -11.27 16.47
CA GLU A 67 6.32 -10.15 17.24
C GLU A 67 7.48 -9.24 17.64
N CYS A 68 7.31 -7.94 17.44
CA CYS A 68 8.34 -6.93 17.61
C CYS A 68 7.86 -5.79 18.49
N GLU A 69 8.81 -5.14 19.14
CA GLU A 69 8.67 -3.86 19.82
C GLU A 69 9.44 -2.80 19.04
N GLY A 70 8.84 -1.62 18.89
CA GLY A 70 9.43 -0.50 18.18
C GLY A 70 8.47 0.68 18.12
N GLU A 71 9.01 1.81 17.73
CA GLU A 71 8.26 3.05 17.54
C GLU A 71 8.12 3.34 16.05
N VAL A 72 6.89 3.60 15.64
CA VAL A 72 6.57 3.93 14.25
C VAL A 72 6.92 5.40 14.01
N GLY A 73 7.90 5.66 13.16
CA GLY A 73 8.25 7.01 12.73
C GLY A 73 7.69 7.38 11.36
N LYS A 74 7.27 6.40 10.55
CA LYS A 74 6.70 6.63 9.21
C LYS A 74 5.71 5.53 8.83
N THR A 75 4.71 5.87 8.02
CA THR A 75 3.67 4.95 7.55
C THR A 75 3.59 4.96 6.02
N ASP A 76 3.25 3.80 5.45
CA ASP A 76 2.96 3.58 4.03
C ASP A 76 1.45 3.41 3.84
N CYS A 77 0.67 4.36 4.36
CA CYS A 77 -0.79 4.33 4.33
C CYS A 77 -1.39 2.98 4.77
N GLY A 78 -0.84 2.39 5.84
CA GLY A 78 -1.30 1.11 6.39
C GLY A 78 -0.71 -0.16 5.75
N LEU A 79 -0.01 -0.07 4.61
CA LEU A 79 0.65 -1.22 3.98
C LEU A 79 1.81 -1.75 4.81
N LYS A 80 2.64 -0.83 5.31
CA LYS A 80 3.76 -1.10 6.20
C LYS A 80 4.12 0.16 7.00
N VAL A 81 4.92 -0.02 8.03
CA VAL A 81 5.46 1.06 8.83
C VAL A 81 6.97 1.03 8.83
N GLY A 82 7.59 2.19 9.01
CA GLY A 82 9.02 2.39 9.21
C GLY A 82 9.32 2.68 10.66
N CYS A 83 10.29 1.96 11.22
CA CYS A 83 10.83 2.18 12.55
C CYS A 83 12.31 2.57 12.44
N THR A 84 12.78 3.48 13.29
CA THR A 84 14.21 3.76 13.45
C THR A 84 14.88 2.75 14.36
N LEU A 85 14.12 2.16 15.29
CA LEU A 85 14.53 1.10 16.19
C LEU A 85 13.46 0.00 16.19
N LEU A 86 13.87 -1.26 15.98
CA LEU A 86 12.96 -2.41 16.04
C LEU A 86 13.65 -3.60 16.70
N THR A 87 12.99 -4.17 17.71
CA THR A 87 13.44 -5.35 18.44
C THR A 87 12.49 -6.51 18.21
N THR A 88 13.00 -7.64 17.71
CA THR A 88 12.21 -8.88 17.60
C THR A 88 12.14 -9.58 18.96
N VAL A 89 10.95 -9.79 19.49
CA VAL A 89 10.74 -10.33 20.85
C VAL A 89 10.61 -11.86 20.82
N LYS A 90 9.74 -12.39 19.97
CA LYS A 90 9.50 -13.83 19.84
C LYS A 90 8.91 -14.18 18.48
N ARG A 91 9.16 -15.40 18.02
CA ARG A 91 8.40 -15.96 16.90
C ARG A 91 6.96 -16.22 17.34
N ILE A 92 6.03 -15.94 16.45
CA ILE A 92 4.62 -16.27 16.60
C ILE A 92 4.19 -17.17 15.45
N LYS A 93 3.02 -17.80 15.61
CA LYS A 93 2.45 -18.62 14.55
C LYS A 93 2.17 -17.74 13.33
N LEU A 94 2.75 -18.10 12.18
CA LEU A 94 2.45 -17.46 10.91
C LEU A 94 0.98 -17.74 10.55
N PRO A 95 0.16 -16.70 10.30
CA PRO A 95 -1.19 -16.91 9.80
C PRO A 95 -1.16 -17.70 8.49
N LYS A 96 -2.01 -18.73 8.41
CA LYS A 96 -2.23 -19.47 7.17
C LYS A 96 -3.42 -18.86 6.47
N VAL A 97 -3.23 -18.45 5.22
CA VAL A 97 -4.31 -17.96 4.36
C VAL A 97 -4.36 -18.81 3.10
N THR A 98 -5.58 -19.15 2.66
CA THR A 98 -5.79 -19.91 1.43
C THR A 98 -5.60 -19.03 0.20
N ILE A 99 -5.60 -19.64 -0.99
CA ILE A 99 -5.57 -18.88 -2.24
C ILE A 99 -6.86 -18.06 -2.38
N GLU A 100 -8.02 -18.64 -2.04
CA GLU A 100 -9.31 -17.96 -2.07
C GLU A 100 -9.32 -16.73 -1.15
N GLN A 101 -8.79 -16.85 0.07
CA GLN A 101 -8.70 -15.72 1.01
C GLN A 101 -7.77 -14.62 0.48
N ARG A 102 -6.70 -14.96 -0.24
CA ARG A 102 -5.84 -13.96 -0.91
C ARG A 102 -6.57 -13.24 -2.03
N VAL A 103 -7.32 -13.97 -2.85
CA VAL A 103 -8.11 -13.36 -3.92
C VAL A 103 -9.23 -12.50 -3.33
N LYS A 104 -9.92 -12.97 -2.28
CA LYS A 104 -10.89 -12.17 -1.52
C LYS A 104 -10.27 -10.87 -1.01
N TYR A 105 -9.10 -10.93 -0.38
CA TYR A 105 -8.40 -9.74 0.08
C TYR A 105 -8.07 -8.77 -1.07
N GLY A 106 -7.54 -9.27 -2.18
CA GLY A 106 -7.25 -8.46 -3.36
C GLY A 106 -8.50 -7.77 -3.93
N ILE A 107 -9.61 -8.49 -4.05
CA ILE A 107 -10.89 -7.96 -4.52
C ILE A 107 -11.43 -6.88 -3.57
N LEU A 108 -11.38 -7.12 -2.25
CA LEU A 108 -11.82 -6.13 -1.26
C LEU A 108 -10.95 -4.86 -1.32
N CYS A 109 -9.63 -5.00 -1.49
CA CYS A 109 -8.72 -3.87 -1.69
C CYS A 109 -9.03 -3.10 -2.98
N ALA A 110 -9.46 -3.76 -4.05
CA ALA A 110 -9.83 -3.09 -5.29
C ALA A 110 -11.19 -2.39 -5.18
N LEU A 111 -12.21 -3.04 -4.59
CA LEU A 111 -13.54 -2.45 -4.31
C LEU A 111 -13.47 -1.21 -3.41
N ALA A 112 -12.38 -1.06 -2.65
CA ALA A 112 -12.08 0.12 -1.86
C ALA A 112 -12.00 1.42 -2.67
N VAL A 113 -11.42 1.31 -3.87
CA VAL A 113 -10.90 2.45 -4.65
C VAL A 113 -11.39 2.46 -6.08
N TYR A 114 -11.95 1.35 -6.57
CA TYR A 114 -12.43 1.17 -7.93
C TYR A 114 -13.92 0.83 -7.93
N GLN A 115 -14.73 1.76 -8.47
CA GLN A 115 -16.20 1.75 -8.39
C GLN A 115 -16.89 1.56 -9.75
N ASP A 116 -16.18 1.05 -10.75
CA ASP A 116 -16.77 0.71 -12.04
C ASP A 116 -17.87 -0.36 -11.87
N ASP A 117 -19.03 -0.16 -12.51
CA ASP A 117 -20.22 -0.99 -12.30
C ASP A 117 -20.01 -2.45 -12.72
N GLU A 118 -19.30 -2.68 -13.83
CA GLU A 118 -19.03 -4.03 -14.33
C GLU A 118 -18.07 -4.77 -13.40
N PHE A 119 -16.99 -4.12 -13.00
CA PHE A 119 -16.06 -4.66 -12.01
C PHE A 119 -16.73 -4.93 -10.67
N VAL A 120 -17.50 -3.97 -10.13
CA VAL A 120 -18.19 -4.12 -8.85
C VAL A 120 -19.18 -5.26 -8.89
N GLY A 121 -19.92 -5.40 -10.00
CA GLY A 121 -20.84 -6.52 -10.22
C GLY A 121 -20.12 -7.87 -10.22
N TRP A 122 -19.03 -8.00 -10.98
CA TRP A 122 -18.21 -9.20 -10.99
C TRP A 122 -17.62 -9.51 -9.61
N ALA A 123 -17.03 -8.52 -8.95
CA ALA A 123 -16.37 -8.65 -7.66
C ALA A 123 -17.34 -9.14 -6.58
N LYS A 124 -18.55 -8.54 -6.50
CA LYS A 124 -19.59 -8.98 -5.57
C LYS A 124 -20.03 -10.41 -5.86
N ASN A 125 -20.21 -10.78 -7.13
CA ASN A 125 -20.57 -12.15 -7.53
C ASN A 125 -19.46 -13.17 -7.21
N TRP A 126 -18.19 -12.78 -7.33
CA TRP A 126 -17.06 -13.61 -6.96
C TRP A 126 -17.02 -13.87 -5.45
N LEU A 127 -17.26 -12.82 -4.65
CA LEU A 127 -17.23 -12.87 -3.17
C LEU A 127 -18.33 -13.76 -2.57
N ILE A 128 -19.48 -13.88 -3.24
CA ILE A 128 -20.60 -14.74 -2.85
C ILE A 128 -20.63 -16.08 -3.59
N GLU A 129 -19.50 -16.46 -4.22
CA GLU A 129 -19.29 -17.73 -4.91
C GLU A 129 -20.17 -17.99 -6.14
N GLN A 130 -20.91 -16.98 -6.63
CA GLN A 130 -21.80 -17.13 -7.79
C GLN A 130 -21.03 -17.21 -9.12
N ASN A 131 -19.90 -16.51 -9.26
CA ASN A 131 -19.08 -16.57 -10.48
C ASN A 131 -17.58 -16.44 -10.17
N ARG A 132 -16.88 -17.59 -10.14
CA ARG A 132 -15.42 -17.68 -9.96
C ARG A 132 -14.68 -18.18 -11.20
N THR A 133 -15.30 -18.08 -12.37
CA THR A 133 -14.72 -18.63 -13.60
C THR A 133 -13.47 -17.84 -14.02
N THR A 134 -12.48 -18.54 -14.59
CA THR A 134 -11.26 -17.92 -15.13
C THR A 134 -11.57 -16.87 -16.20
N GLY A 135 -12.58 -17.13 -17.03
CA GLY A 135 -13.01 -16.18 -18.08
C GLY A 135 -13.50 -14.86 -17.51
N ALA A 136 -14.38 -14.90 -16.49
CA ALA A 136 -14.88 -13.70 -15.84
C ALA A 136 -13.77 -12.93 -15.10
N ALA A 137 -12.86 -13.65 -14.44
CA ALA A 137 -11.70 -13.02 -13.79
C ALA A 137 -10.75 -12.35 -14.79
N LYS A 138 -10.52 -12.96 -15.96
CA LYS A 138 -9.69 -12.38 -17.02
C LYS A 138 -10.31 -11.12 -17.61
N ALA A 139 -11.61 -11.15 -17.90
CA ALA A 139 -12.34 -9.99 -18.41
C ALA A 139 -12.27 -8.80 -17.43
N ALA A 140 -12.51 -9.05 -16.13
CA ALA A 140 -12.42 -8.01 -15.11
C ALA A 140 -11.00 -7.43 -14.98
N ALA A 141 -9.97 -8.27 -15.10
CA ALA A 141 -8.57 -7.82 -15.05
C ALA A 141 -8.18 -6.99 -16.30
N GLU A 142 -8.66 -7.38 -17.48
CA GLU A 142 -8.44 -6.66 -18.73
C GLU A 142 -9.12 -5.28 -18.69
N ALA A 143 -10.38 -5.21 -18.27
CA ALA A 143 -11.11 -3.95 -18.11
C ALA A 143 -10.43 -3.01 -17.09
N ALA A 144 -9.98 -3.54 -15.96
CA ALA A 144 -9.24 -2.75 -14.97
C ALA A 144 -7.88 -2.24 -15.50
N ALA A 145 -7.18 -3.03 -16.30
CA ALA A 145 -5.91 -2.64 -16.91
C ALA A 145 -6.11 -1.55 -17.98
N GLU A 146 -7.17 -1.65 -18.77
CA GLU A 146 -7.55 -0.64 -19.78
C GLU A 146 -7.91 0.69 -19.11
N ALA A 147 -8.78 0.66 -18.09
CA ALA A 147 -9.13 1.85 -17.31
C ALA A 147 -7.90 2.51 -16.66
N ALA A 148 -6.96 1.72 -16.13
CA ALA A 148 -5.71 2.24 -15.58
C ALA A 148 -4.82 2.89 -16.66
N ALA A 149 -4.75 2.31 -17.87
CA ALA A 149 -3.99 2.87 -18.98
C ALA A 149 -4.60 4.19 -19.47
N GLU A 150 -5.93 4.27 -19.57
CA GLU A 150 -6.65 5.50 -19.92
C GLU A 150 -6.42 6.61 -18.90
N ALA A 151 -6.56 6.30 -17.60
CA ALA A 151 -6.29 7.24 -16.52
C ALA A 151 -4.84 7.76 -16.56
N ALA A 152 -3.87 6.89 -16.81
CA ALA A 152 -2.46 7.27 -16.95
C ALA A 152 -2.23 8.17 -18.18
N ALA A 153 -2.87 7.88 -19.32
CA ALA A 153 -2.78 8.71 -20.52
C ALA A 153 -3.40 10.10 -20.29
N TRP A 154 -4.53 10.16 -19.60
CA TRP A 154 -5.20 11.42 -19.25
C TRP A 154 -4.34 12.26 -18.31
N ALA A 155 -3.75 11.64 -17.28
CA ALA A 155 -2.84 12.30 -16.36
C ALA A 155 -1.57 12.82 -17.06
N ALA A 156 -0.99 12.03 -17.97
CA ALA A 156 0.17 12.45 -18.77
C ALA A 156 -0.16 13.65 -19.67
N ARG A 157 -1.34 13.65 -20.29
CA ARG A 157 -1.83 14.76 -21.10
C ARG A 157 -2.05 16.02 -20.25
N ALA A 158 -2.71 15.89 -19.11
CA ALA A 158 -2.91 17.00 -18.17
C ALA A 158 -1.58 17.58 -17.69
N ALA A 159 -0.58 16.73 -17.38
CA ALA A 159 0.76 17.18 -17.01
C ALA A 159 1.49 17.91 -18.16
N ALA A 160 1.36 17.40 -19.40
CA ALA A 160 1.93 18.05 -20.58
C ALA A 160 1.26 19.41 -20.86
N GLU A 161 -0.06 19.49 -20.72
CA GLU A 161 -0.82 20.73 -20.85
C GLU A 161 -0.43 21.73 -19.75
N ALA A 162 -0.31 21.28 -18.49
CA ALA A 162 0.16 22.12 -17.39
C ALA A 162 1.60 22.62 -17.62
N ALA A 163 2.49 21.77 -18.14
CA ALA A 163 3.86 22.17 -18.48
C ALA A 163 3.90 23.18 -19.64
N ALA A 164 3.05 23.01 -20.66
CA ALA A 164 2.92 23.95 -21.76
C ALA A 164 2.37 25.30 -21.28
N TRP A 165 1.35 25.30 -20.43
CA TRP A 165 0.84 26.49 -19.75
C TRP A 165 1.90 27.16 -18.89
N ALA A 166 2.70 26.41 -18.13
CA ALA A 166 3.78 26.95 -17.32
C ALA A 166 4.92 27.53 -18.19
N ALA A 167 5.23 26.92 -19.33
CA ALA A 167 6.22 27.44 -20.28
C ALA A 167 5.75 28.74 -20.95
N TRP A 168 4.48 28.79 -21.38
CA TRP A 168 3.87 30.01 -21.92
C TRP A 168 3.78 31.11 -20.85
N ALA A 169 3.38 30.77 -19.63
CA ALA A 169 3.40 31.67 -18.49
C ALA A 169 4.81 32.12 -18.11
N GLY A 170 5.84 31.28 -18.29
CA GLY A 170 7.24 31.65 -18.09
C GLY A 170 7.75 32.64 -19.15
N TRP A 171 7.31 32.48 -20.40
CA TRP A 171 7.61 33.43 -21.48
C TRP A 171 6.92 34.78 -21.25
N ALA A 172 5.63 34.76 -20.86
CA ALA A 172 4.87 35.96 -20.49
C ALA A 172 5.37 36.61 -19.18
N ALA A 173 5.79 35.80 -18.19
CA ALA A 173 6.37 36.28 -16.95
C ALA A 173 7.77 36.84 -17.16
N ALA A 174 8.56 36.39 -18.14
CA ALA A 174 9.82 37.05 -18.50
C ALA A 174 9.62 38.47 -19.04
N GLU A 175 8.42 38.80 -19.55
CA GLU A 175 8.04 40.18 -19.90
C GLU A 175 7.55 40.99 -18.68
N ASP A 176 7.04 40.36 -17.62
CA ASP A 176 6.45 41.02 -16.42
C ASP A 176 7.25 40.79 -15.10
N ALA A 177 8.45 40.18 -15.20
CA ALA A 177 9.19 39.47 -14.14
C ALA A 177 9.66 40.30 -12.93
N ALA A 178 9.51 41.61 -12.93
CA ALA A 178 10.17 42.44 -11.91
C ALA A 178 9.42 42.51 -10.57
N ARG A 179 8.14 42.11 -10.47
CA ARG A 179 7.31 42.51 -9.30
C ARG A 179 6.46 41.45 -8.59
N ALA A 180 6.11 40.32 -9.20
CA ALA A 180 5.08 39.40 -8.66
C ALA A 180 5.63 38.11 -7.97
N ALA A 181 6.92 37.80 -8.14
CA ALA A 181 7.47 36.47 -7.81
C ALA A 181 7.46 36.08 -6.31
N TRP A 182 7.49 37.04 -5.38
CA TRP A 182 7.55 36.72 -3.95
C TRP A 182 6.18 36.33 -3.36
N ALA A 183 5.08 36.88 -3.89
CA ALA A 183 3.73 36.61 -3.37
C ALA A 183 3.17 35.24 -3.81
N ALA A 184 3.55 34.76 -5.00
CA ALA A 184 3.08 33.49 -5.54
C ALA A 184 3.72 32.27 -4.83
N TRP A 185 4.98 32.39 -4.39
CA TRP A 185 5.67 31.32 -3.67
C TRP A 185 4.99 31.00 -2.33
N ALA A 186 4.61 32.03 -1.57
CA ALA A 186 3.91 31.87 -0.30
C ALA A 186 2.52 31.23 -0.46
N ALA A 187 1.78 31.58 -1.53
CA ALA A 187 0.47 30.99 -1.83
C ALA A 187 0.56 29.53 -2.30
N ALA A 188 1.59 29.19 -3.11
CA ALA A 188 1.81 27.83 -3.60
C ALA A 188 2.22 26.86 -2.47
N SER A 189 3.02 27.31 -1.50
CA SER A 189 3.38 26.50 -0.33
C SER A 189 2.18 26.17 0.56
N ALA A 190 1.28 27.13 0.78
CA ALA A 190 0.04 26.89 1.54
C ALA A 190 -0.97 25.99 0.80
N ALA A 191 -1.05 26.10 -0.54
CA ALA A 191 -1.90 25.25 -1.35
C ALA A 191 -1.37 23.79 -1.44
N ALA A 192 -0.05 23.60 -1.40
CA ALA A 192 0.56 22.26 -1.39
C ALA A 192 0.33 21.51 -0.07
N GLU A 193 0.34 22.21 1.08
CA GLU A 193 -0.05 21.62 2.37
C GLU A 193 -1.55 21.26 2.39
N ALA A 194 -2.42 22.15 1.90
CA ALA A 194 -3.86 21.89 1.83
C ALA A 194 -4.24 20.75 0.86
N ALA A 195 -3.49 20.57 -0.23
CA ALA A 195 -3.66 19.45 -1.15
C ALA A 195 -3.21 18.10 -0.55
N TRP A 196 -2.24 18.12 0.36
CA TRP A 196 -1.79 16.92 1.09
C TRP A 196 -2.79 16.49 2.16
N ASP A 197 -3.47 17.44 2.79
CA ASP A 197 -4.57 17.18 3.73
C ASP A 197 -5.85 16.71 3.01
N ALA A 198 -6.12 17.19 1.79
CA ALA A 198 -7.24 16.73 0.96
C ALA A 198 -7.03 15.33 0.34
N ALA A 199 -5.77 14.91 0.12
CA ALA A 199 -5.42 13.58 -0.38
C ALA A 199 -5.53 12.47 0.69
N ARG A 200 -5.89 12.81 1.93
CA ARG A 200 -6.12 11.86 3.02
C ARG A 200 -7.60 11.51 3.19
N ALA A 201 -8.28 11.25 2.08
CA ALA A 201 -9.70 10.90 2.01
C ALA A 201 -9.90 9.47 1.48
N ALA A 202 -9.40 8.50 2.23
CA ALA A 202 -9.93 7.15 2.39
C ALA A 202 -9.08 6.52 3.49
N ASP A 203 -9.51 6.66 4.74
CA ASP A 203 -8.91 5.91 5.85
C ASP A 203 -9.33 4.45 5.67
N PHE A 204 -8.62 3.77 4.77
CA PHE A 204 -8.97 2.44 4.32
C PHE A 204 -8.29 1.43 5.23
N ASP A 205 -9.09 0.83 6.12
CA ASP A 205 -8.60 -0.10 7.10
C ASP A 205 -8.26 -1.46 6.45
N LEU A 206 -7.02 -1.54 5.94
CA LEU A 206 -6.45 -2.77 5.39
C LEU A 206 -6.45 -3.92 6.40
N ILE A 207 -6.45 -3.64 7.71
CA ILE A 207 -6.54 -4.67 8.74
C ILE A 207 -7.96 -5.24 8.77
N SER A 208 -8.98 -4.39 8.77
CA SER A 208 -10.38 -4.83 8.70
C SER A 208 -10.64 -5.66 7.44
N LEU A 209 -10.11 -5.23 6.30
CA LEU A 209 -10.18 -6.03 5.07
C LEU A 209 -9.48 -7.38 5.18
N ALA A 210 -8.28 -7.41 5.76
CA ALA A 210 -7.53 -8.64 5.93
C ALA A 210 -8.28 -9.62 6.85
N ILE A 211 -8.90 -9.11 7.91
CA ILE A 211 -9.75 -9.89 8.81
C ILE A 211 -10.98 -10.41 8.05
N GLU A 212 -11.68 -9.54 7.33
CA GLU A 212 -12.86 -9.90 6.54
C GLU A 212 -12.54 -10.97 5.49
N ALA A 213 -11.38 -10.87 4.83
CA ALA A 213 -10.91 -11.86 3.89
C ALA A 213 -10.70 -13.24 4.50
N THR A 214 -10.46 -13.33 5.82
CA THR A 214 -10.24 -14.58 6.54
C THR A 214 -11.48 -15.17 7.21
N ARG A 215 -12.59 -14.41 7.31
CA ARG A 215 -13.84 -14.94 7.85
C ARG A 215 -14.42 -15.99 6.90
N SER A 216 -14.70 -17.18 7.43
CA SER A 216 -15.60 -18.15 6.81
C SER A 216 -16.97 -17.49 6.66
N GLN A 217 -17.66 -17.68 5.53
CA GLN A 217 -19.11 -17.51 5.54
C GLN A 217 -19.68 -18.67 6.35
N ASP A 218 -19.76 -18.51 7.67
CA ASP A 218 -20.72 -19.29 8.43
C ASP A 218 -22.08 -18.80 7.97
N LEU A 219 -22.64 -19.51 7.00
CA LEU A 219 -24.05 -19.38 6.62
C LEU A 219 -24.85 -19.77 7.85
N GLU A 220 -25.24 -18.78 8.65
CA GLU A 220 -26.46 -18.91 9.45
C GLU A 220 -27.61 -19.15 8.47
N GLY A 221 -28.07 -20.40 8.38
CA GLY A 221 -29.24 -20.76 7.59
C GLY A 221 -29.35 -22.26 7.30
N GLY A 222 -30.01 -22.99 8.20
CA GLY A 222 -30.44 -24.38 8.01
C GLY A 222 -30.84 -25.05 9.30
#